data_AF-A0A4Q2DRX1-F1
#
_entry.id   AF-A0A4Q2DRX1-F1
#
_cell.length_a   1.000
_cell.length_b   1.000
_cell.length_c   1.000
_cell.angle_alpha   90.00
_cell.angle_beta   90.00
_cell.angle_gamma   90.00
#
_symmetry.space_group_name_H-M   'P 1'
#
loop_
_entity.id
_entity.type
_entity.pdbx_description
1 polymer ?
#
loop_
_entity_poly.entity_id
_entity_poly.type
_entity_poly.pdbx_seq_one_letter_code
_entity_poly.pdbx_strand_id
1 'polypeptide(L)'
;MVLESGTYKGFCWILVQNAGVSLPQIFGQAGFWFLSDDSLGHVSAWIISGALKCLQAIHSQNIIHCDIHPANVTICHTPLDIAVRIIDFGGAVEEGGTTDHINYDFASAYRCEPKNHPPTRADDIVSLAFMAIWMLKGTLPWNDLISDGSPTDLQQLIQCKQRPPESMTAGLDPAIQRFVAYALALPPSTPFDEIDYQSHIKALRRYSAREFTEARLRVWKPLRPGVTGK
;
A
#
# COMPACT_ATOMS: atom_id res chain seq x y z
N MET A 1 -16.23 3.18 7.55
CA MET A 1 -17.05 2.90 8.75
C MET A 1 -18.10 1.88 8.36
N VAL A 2 -18.23 0.78 9.12
CA VAL A 2 -19.34 -0.17 8.96
C VAL A 2 -20.60 0.53 9.46
N LEU A 3 -21.61 0.59 8.60
CA LEU A 3 -22.90 1.22 8.89
C LEU A 3 -23.88 0.20 9.43
N GLU A 4 -23.89 -1.00 8.84
CA GLU A 4 -24.76 -2.10 9.24
C GLU A 4 -24.16 -3.43 8.76
N SER A 5 -24.56 -4.54 9.37
CA SER A 5 -24.17 -5.88 8.94
C SER A 5 -25.25 -6.88 9.33
N GLY A 6 -25.39 -7.97 8.57
CA GLY A 6 -26.34 -9.01 8.92
C GLY A 6 -26.27 -10.21 7.99
N THR A 7 -27.31 -11.04 8.06
CA THR A 7 -27.49 -12.19 7.19
C THR A 7 -28.80 -12.09 6.43
N TYR A 8 -28.79 -12.32 5.13
CA TYR A 8 -29.99 -12.34 4.30
C TYR A 8 -29.93 -13.49 3.30
N LYS A 9 -30.93 -14.38 3.35
CA LYS A 9 -31.04 -15.57 2.45
C LYS A 9 -29.77 -16.44 2.40
N GLY A 10 -29.11 -16.64 3.54
CA GLY A 10 -27.89 -17.45 3.64
C GLY A 10 -26.59 -16.72 3.28
N PHE A 11 -26.64 -15.44 2.89
CA PHE A 11 -25.46 -14.62 2.65
C PHE A 11 -25.21 -13.68 3.83
N CYS A 12 -23.94 -13.55 4.24
CA CYS A 12 -23.51 -12.47 5.12
C CYS A 12 -23.35 -11.19 4.29
N TRP A 13 -23.79 -10.06 4.81
CA TRP A 13 -23.63 -8.77 4.17
C TRP A 13 -23.12 -7.73 5.16
N ILE A 14 -22.35 -6.77 4.66
CA ILE A 14 -21.84 -5.63 5.41
C ILE A 14 -22.10 -4.40 4.55
N LEU A 15 -22.76 -3.40 5.13
CA LEU A 15 -22.91 -2.08 4.54
C LEU A 15 -21.81 -1.18 5.10
N VAL A 16 -21.01 -0.59 4.21
CA VAL A 16 -19.90 0.29 4.58
C VAL A 16 -20.01 1.64 3.88
N GLN A 17 -19.50 2.68 4.53
CA GLN A 17 -19.31 3.97 3.87
C GLN A 17 -18.35 3.81 2.67
N ASN A 18 -18.72 4.40 1.52
CA ASN A 18 -17.88 4.38 0.32
C ASN A 18 -16.47 4.90 0.62
N ALA A 19 -15.47 4.06 0.35
CA ALA A 19 -14.06 4.31 0.63
C ALA A 19 -13.32 5.06 -0.50
N GLY A 20 -13.95 5.28 -1.64
CA GLY A 20 -13.35 5.91 -2.82
C GLY A 20 -12.91 4.90 -3.87
N VAL A 21 -11.94 5.30 -4.69
CA VAL A 21 -11.44 4.54 -5.86
C VAL A 21 -10.11 3.87 -5.49
N SER A 22 -9.91 2.60 -5.84
CA SER A 22 -8.66 1.88 -5.51
C SER A 22 -7.48 2.33 -6.37
N LEU A 23 -6.25 2.09 -5.90
CA LEU A 23 -5.06 2.47 -6.68
C LEU A 23 -4.99 1.80 -8.06
N PRO A 24 -5.30 0.50 -8.26
CA PRO A 24 -5.35 -0.09 -9.59
C PRO A 24 -6.31 0.63 -10.54
N GLN A 25 -7.47 1.06 -10.05
CA GLN A 25 -8.43 1.82 -10.84
C GLN A 25 -7.94 3.24 -11.17
N ILE A 26 -7.07 3.83 -10.34
CA ILE A 26 -6.46 5.14 -10.59
C ILE A 26 -5.31 5.00 -11.58
N PHE A 27 -4.40 4.08 -11.34
CA PHE A 27 -3.20 3.84 -12.16
C PHE A 27 -3.53 3.17 -13.50
N GLY A 28 -4.66 2.47 -13.59
CA GLY A 28 -5.18 1.92 -14.86
C GLY A 28 -5.81 2.98 -15.78
N GLN A 29 -5.97 4.23 -15.32
CA GLN A 29 -6.48 5.30 -16.17
C GLN A 29 -5.40 5.77 -17.13
N ALA A 30 -5.76 5.92 -18.41
CA ALA A 30 -4.86 6.38 -19.45
C ALA A 30 -4.11 7.67 -19.07
N GLY A 31 -4.77 8.58 -18.33
CA GLY A 31 -4.21 9.84 -17.85
C GLY A 31 -3.02 9.74 -16.90
N PHE A 32 -2.91 8.64 -16.16
CA PHE A 32 -1.99 8.54 -15.02
C PHE A 32 -0.54 8.33 -15.47
N TRP A 33 -0.33 7.53 -16.52
CA TRP A 33 1.01 7.30 -17.10
C TRP A 33 1.51 8.46 -17.97
N PHE A 34 0.69 9.49 -18.19
CA PHE A 34 1.15 10.74 -18.82
C PHE A 34 1.71 11.75 -17.82
N LEU A 35 1.73 11.42 -16.52
CA LEU A 35 2.45 12.21 -15.53
C LEU A 35 3.96 12.16 -15.81
N SER A 36 4.65 13.27 -15.57
CA SER A 36 6.11 13.25 -15.50
C SER A 36 6.56 12.39 -14.32
N ASP A 37 7.77 11.86 -14.37
CA ASP A 37 8.37 11.10 -13.26
C ASP A 37 8.35 11.92 -11.95
N ASP A 38 8.55 13.23 -12.06
CA ASP A 38 8.51 14.13 -10.91
C ASP A 38 7.09 14.22 -10.31
N SER A 39 6.06 14.49 -11.12
CA SER A 39 4.68 14.54 -10.63
C SER A 39 4.21 13.19 -10.07
N LEU A 40 4.63 12.08 -10.69
CA LEU A 40 4.34 10.73 -10.20
C LEU A 40 5.00 10.48 -8.83
N GLY A 41 6.24 10.93 -8.65
CA GLY A 41 6.95 10.94 -7.37
C GLY A 41 6.17 11.66 -6.27
N HIS A 42 5.70 12.87 -6.56
CA HIS A 42 4.93 13.69 -5.62
C HIS A 42 3.59 13.04 -5.22
N VAL A 43 2.84 12.53 -6.19
CA VAL A 43 1.56 11.83 -5.93
C VAL A 43 1.80 10.56 -5.12
N SER A 44 2.77 9.74 -5.51
CA SER A 44 3.11 8.51 -4.79
C SER A 44 3.52 8.80 -3.34
N ALA A 45 4.35 9.81 -3.10
CA ALA A 45 4.74 10.22 -1.75
C ALA A 45 3.55 10.68 -0.89
N TRP A 46 2.58 11.39 -1.48
CA TRP A 46 1.35 11.75 -0.78
C TRP A 46 0.53 10.52 -0.40
N ILE A 47 0.37 9.57 -1.33
CA ILE A 47 -0.36 8.30 -1.09
C ILE A 47 0.32 7.52 0.04
N ILE A 48 1.64 7.28 -0.06
CA ILE A 48 2.41 6.52 0.93
C ILE A 48 2.31 7.17 2.31
N SER A 49 2.45 8.49 2.39
CA SER A 49 2.33 9.19 3.69
C SER A 49 0.91 9.12 4.27
N GLY A 50 -0.13 9.02 3.44
CA GLY A 50 -1.52 8.82 3.88
C GLY A 50 -1.75 7.39 4.37
N ALA A 51 -1.29 6.40 3.61
CA ALA A 51 -1.37 4.99 4.01
C ALA A 51 -0.58 4.72 5.31
N LEU A 52 0.60 5.35 5.47
CA LEU A 52 1.40 5.24 6.68
C LEU A 52 0.70 5.82 7.92
N LYS A 53 -0.11 6.89 7.76
CA LYS A 53 -0.99 7.39 8.83
C LYS A 53 -2.11 6.40 9.17
N CYS A 54 -2.70 5.75 8.16
CA CYS A 54 -3.69 4.70 8.39
C CYS A 54 -3.09 3.51 9.13
N LEU A 55 -1.92 3.03 8.72
CA LEU A 55 -1.20 1.95 9.41
C LEU A 55 -0.84 2.32 10.85
N GLN A 56 -0.41 3.55 11.11
CA GLN A 56 -0.19 4.02 12.48
C GLN A 56 -1.45 3.89 13.33
N ALA A 57 -2.61 4.28 12.80
CA ALA A 57 -3.89 4.16 13.51
C ALA A 57 -4.28 2.68 13.72
N ILE A 58 -4.13 1.83 12.72
CA ILE A 58 -4.43 0.38 12.81
C ILE A 58 -3.53 -0.28 13.86
N HIS A 59 -2.22 -0.05 13.79
CA HIS A 59 -1.26 -0.67 14.69
C HIS A 59 -1.39 -0.17 16.14
N SER A 60 -1.89 1.05 16.36
CA SER A 60 -2.21 1.57 17.69
C SER A 60 -3.34 0.80 18.39
N GLN A 61 -4.13 0.02 17.63
CA GLN A 61 -5.16 -0.88 18.14
C GLN A 61 -4.65 -2.32 18.28
N ASN A 62 -3.34 -2.56 18.17
CA ASN A 62 -2.72 -3.89 18.15
C ASN A 62 -3.22 -4.79 17.00
N ILE A 63 -3.63 -4.17 15.88
CA ILE A 63 -4.04 -4.89 14.68
C ILE A 63 -2.91 -4.81 13.65
N ILE A 64 -2.70 -5.91 12.93
CA ILE A 64 -1.80 -6.01 11.77
C ILE A 64 -2.69 -6.34 10.57
N HIS A 65 -2.63 -5.52 9.53
CA HIS A 65 -3.52 -5.62 8.37
C HIS A 65 -3.25 -6.88 7.54
N CYS A 66 -1.98 -7.27 7.40
CA CYS A 66 -1.51 -8.47 6.69
C CYS A 66 -1.73 -8.50 5.18
N ASP A 67 -2.55 -7.60 4.63
CA ASP A 67 -2.88 -7.55 3.20
C ASP A 67 -2.76 -6.15 2.60
N ILE A 68 -1.62 -5.48 2.82
CA ILE A 68 -1.36 -4.16 2.26
C ILE A 68 -0.89 -4.29 0.82
N HIS A 69 -1.71 -3.83 -0.12
CA HIS A 69 -1.41 -3.79 -1.55
C HIS A 69 -2.29 -2.73 -2.25
N PRO A 70 -2.05 -2.41 -3.54
CA PRO A 70 -2.75 -1.34 -4.24
C PRO A 70 -4.29 -1.43 -4.19
N ALA A 71 -4.88 -2.63 -4.24
CA ALA A 71 -6.35 -2.75 -4.29
C ALA A 71 -7.02 -2.43 -2.94
N ASN A 72 -6.29 -2.62 -1.83
CA ASN A 72 -6.75 -2.33 -0.47
C ASN A 72 -6.43 -0.90 -0.02
N VAL A 73 -5.85 -0.08 -0.90
CA VAL A 73 -5.65 1.35 -0.67
C VAL A 73 -6.54 2.13 -1.63
N THR A 74 -7.36 3.03 -1.07
CA THR A 74 -8.32 3.83 -1.84
C THR A 74 -8.11 5.32 -1.62
N ILE A 75 -8.46 6.11 -2.64
CA ILE A 75 -8.53 7.56 -2.54
C ILE A 75 -10.00 7.96 -2.48
N CYS A 76 -10.42 8.45 -1.32
CA CYS A 76 -11.73 9.05 -1.13
C CYS A 76 -11.66 10.52 -1.50
N HIS A 77 -12.42 10.91 -2.53
CA HIS A 77 -12.56 12.30 -2.93
C HIS A 77 -13.97 12.77 -2.65
N THR A 78 -14.08 13.82 -1.83
CA THR A 78 -15.31 14.54 -1.53
C THR A 78 -15.14 16.00 -1.93
N PRO A 79 -16.21 16.79 -2.06
CA PRO A 79 -16.09 18.22 -2.35
C PRO A 79 -15.24 19.01 -1.33
N LEU A 80 -15.05 18.47 -0.12
CA LEU A 80 -14.37 19.14 0.99
C LEU A 80 -13.00 18.53 1.32
N ASP A 81 -12.74 17.29 0.91
CA ASP A 81 -11.55 16.54 1.34
C ASP A 81 -11.14 15.47 0.33
N ILE A 82 -9.83 15.22 0.26
CA ILE A 82 -9.23 14.10 -0.45
C ILE A 82 -8.34 13.33 0.53
N ALA A 83 -8.67 12.06 0.75
CA ALA A 83 -8.02 11.25 1.78
C ALA A 83 -7.67 9.86 1.26
N VAL A 84 -6.49 9.39 1.66
CA VAL A 84 -6.10 7.99 1.52
C VAL A 84 -6.82 7.18 2.60
N ARG A 85 -7.32 5.99 2.24
CA ARG A 85 -7.91 5.02 3.17
C ARG A 85 -7.33 3.64 2.90
N ILE A 86 -7.25 2.84 3.96
CA ILE A 86 -7.00 1.40 3.88
C ILE A 86 -8.33 0.70 4.11
N ILE A 87 -8.62 -0.32 3.30
CA ILE A 87 -9.83 -1.14 3.35
C ILE A 87 -9.46 -2.62 3.43
N ASP A 88 -10.48 -3.45 3.66
CA ASP A 88 -10.41 -4.92 3.69
C ASP A 88 -9.54 -5.50 4.83
N PHE A 89 -10.18 -5.71 5.97
CA PHE A 89 -9.58 -6.34 7.14
C PHE A 89 -9.81 -7.85 7.17
N GLY A 90 -10.20 -8.48 6.05
CA GLY A 90 -10.52 -9.92 6.01
C GLY A 90 -9.35 -10.84 6.37
N GLY A 91 -8.12 -10.40 6.11
CA GLY A 91 -6.88 -11.10 6.47
C GLY A 91 -6.18 -10.55 7.73
N ALA A 92 -6.73 -9.51 8.36
CA ALA A 92 -6.09 -8.84 9.48
C ALA A 92 -6.13 -9.68 10.76
N VAL A 93 -5.11 -9.50 11.60
CA VAL A 93 -4.98 -10.22 12.88
C VAL A 93 -4.65 -9.26 14.01
N GLU A 94 -4.98 -9.65 15.24
CA GLU A 94 -4.39 -9.02 16.41
C GLU A 94 -2.90 -9.41 16.54
N GLU A 95 -2.11 -8.57 17.18
CA GLU A 95 -0.69 -8.84 17.43
C GLU A 95 -0.51 -10.16 18.19
N GLY A 96 0.35 -11.04 17.68
CA GLY A 96 0.52 -12.42 18.17
C GLY A 96 -0.42 -13.44 17.53
N GLY A 97 -1.39 -13.00 16.72
CA GLY A 97 -2.22 -13.85 15.89
C GLY A 97 -1.50 -14.40 14.66
N THR A 98 -2.18 -15.28 13.93
CA THR A 98 -1.66 -15.93 12.73
C THR A 98 -2.67 -15.87 11.59
N THR A 99 -2.18 -15.73 10.36
CA THR A 99 -2.99 -15.82 9.14
C THR A 99 -2.22 -16.57 8.06
N ASP A 100 -2.93 -17.41 7.32
CA ASP A 100 -2.43 -18.10 6.13
C ASP A 100 -2.61 -17.26 4.86
N HIS A 101 -3.29 -16.11 4.95
CA HIS A 101 -3.43 -15.17 3.85
C HIS A 101 -2.06 -14.55 3.51
N ILE A 102 -1.67 -14.68 2.24
CA ILE A 102 -0.42 -14.11 1.71
C ILE A 102 -0.67 -13.55 0.33
N ASN A 103 -0.42 -12.26 0.19
CA ASN A 103 -0.28 -11.61 -1.11
C ASN A 103 1.21 -11.62 -1.51
N TYR A 104 1.65 -12.63 -2.28
CA TYR A 104 3.07 -12.82 -2.59
C TYR A 104 3.70 -11.65 -3.35
N ASP A 105 2.91 -10.84 -4.06
CA ASP A 105 3.42 -9.64 -4.74
C ASP A 105 4.00 -8.65 -3.73
N PHE A 106 3.25 -8.36 -2.65
CA PHE A 106 3.58 -7.28 -1.72
C PHE A 106 4.04 -7.76 -0.35
N ALA A 107 3.86 -9.04 0.01
CA ALA A 107 4.32 -9.57 1.28
C ALA A 107 5.84 -9.42 1.46
N SER A 108 6.27 -9.22 2.71
CA SER A 108 7.68 -9.26 3.09
C SER A 108 8.30 -10.62 2.78
N ALA A 109 9.63 -10.66 2.67
CA ALA A 109 10.35 -11.92 2.46
C ALA A 109 10.05 -12.95 3.56
N TYR A 110 9.89 -12.51 4.82
CA TYR A 110 9.56 -13.39 5.94
C TYR A 110 8.14 -13.95 5.85
N ARG A 111 7.18 -13.15 5.39
CA ARG A 111 5.78 -13.58 5.21
C ARG A 111 5.55 -14.54 4.06
N CYS A 112 6.49 -14.65 3.13
CA CYS A 112 6.48 -15.72 2.13
C CYS A 112 6.64 -17.13 2.76
N GLU A 113 7.09 -17.23 4.03
CA GLU A 113 7.19 -18.47 4.80
C GLU A 113 6.40 -18.39 6.13
N PRO A 114 5.05 -18.36 6.07
CA PRO A 114 4.19 -17.97 7.20
C PRO A 114 4.29 -18.88 8.42
N LYS A 115 4.66 -20.16 8.22
CA LYS A 115 4.75 -21.17 9.29
C LYS A 115 5.76 -20.82 10.37
N ASN A 116 6.81 -20.08 10.00
CA ASN A 116 7.89 -19.71 10.91
C ASN A 116 7.83 -18.24 11.33
N HIS A 117 6.91 -17.48 10.72
CA HIS A 117 6.88 -16.03 10.87
C HIS A 117 5.44 -15.50 11.00
N PRO A 118 4.90 -15.43 12.24
CA PRO A 118 3.66 -14.73 12.50
C PRO A 118 3.72 -13.29 11.95
N PRO A 119 2.61 -12.74 11.44
CA PRO A 119 2.59 -11.36 10.97
C PRO A 119 3.02 -10.38 12.04
N THR A 120 3.72 -9.35 11.59
CA THR A 120 4.20 -8.27 12.43
C THR A 120 3.85 -6.93 11.81
N ARG A 121 3.91 -5.88 12.63
CA ARG A 121 3.73 -4.50 12.15
C ARG A 121 4.75 -4.13 11.08
N ALA A 122 5.97 -4.67 11.14
CA ALA A 122 7.02 -4.42 10.15
C ALA A 122 6.61 -4.94 8.76
N ASP A 123 5.87 -6.06 8.69
CA ASP A 123 5.43 -6.64 7.41
C ASP A 123 4.48 -5.72 6.64
N ASP A 124 3.58 -5.02 7.33
CA ASP A 124 2.70 -4.02 6.72
C ASP A 124 3.50 -2.83 6.17
N ILE A 125 4.57 -2.41 6.87
CA ILE A 125 5.46 -1.32 6.42
C ILE A 125 6.27 -1.74 5.19
N VAL A 126 6.78 -2.98 5.16
CA VAL A 126 7.47 -3.54 3.99
C VAL A 126 6.52 -3.63 2.80
N SER A 127 5.29 -4.09 3.01
CA SER A 127 4.29 -4.18 1.95
C SER A 127 3.95 -2.82 1.36
N LEU A 128 3.86 -1.78 2.21
CA LEU A 128 3.72 -0.39 1.77
C LEU A 128 4.95 0.12 0.98
N ALA A 129 6.17 -0.31 1.34
CA ALA A 129 7.38 0.03 0.61
C ALA A 129 7.44 -0.64 -0.78
N PHE A 130 7.02 -1.89 -0.91
CA PHE A 130 6.87 -2.53 -2.22
C PHE A 130 5.79 -1.86 -3.06
N MET A 131 4.67 -1.45 -2.45
CA MET A 131 3.66 -0.63 -3.14
C MET A 131 4.24 0.69 -3.66
N ALA A 132 5.12 1.35 -2.90
CA ALA A 132 5.81 2.56 -3.36
C ALA A 132 6.64 2.31 -4.63
N ILE A 133 7.40 1.22 -4.67
CA ILE A 133 8.19 0.82 -5.85
C ILE A 133 7.27 0.55 -7.04
N TRP A 134 6.20 -0.24 -6.83
CA TRP A 134 5.23 -0.56 -7.87
C TRP A 134 4.59 0.70 -8.47
N MET A 135 4.17 1.67 -7.65
CA MET A 135 3.57 2.91 -8.15
C MET A 135 4.53 3.71 -9.04
N LEU A 136 5.83 3.67 -8.76
CA LEU A 136 6.83 4.50 -9.45
C LEU A 136 7.48 3.80 -10.64
N LYS A 137 7.52 2.47 -10.62
CA LYS A 137 8.17 1.66 -11.67
C LYS A 137 7.18 0.88 -12.53
N GLY A 138 5.92 0.81 -12.13
CA GLY A 138 4.85 0.03 -12.77
C GLY A 138 4.92 -1.47 -12.49
N THR A 139 6.08 -1.99 -12.11
CA THR A 139 6.32 -3.41 -11.80
C THR A 139 7.22 -3.57 -10.57
N LEU A 140 7.21 -4.78 -10.02
CA LEU A 140 8.14 -5.23 -8.98
C LEU A 140 9.26 -6.09 -9.60
N PRO A 141 10.47 -6.12 -9.00
CA PRO A 141 11.60 -6.90 -9.52
C PRO A 141 11.36 -8.42 -9.63
N TRP A 142 10.32 -8.93 -8.98
CA TRP A 142 9.94 -10.35 -8.93
C TRP A 142 8.59 -10.62 -9.62
N ASN A 143 8.07 -9.69 -10.41
CA ASN A 143 6.76 -9.86 -11.07
C ASN A 143 6.66 -11.17 -11.87
N ASP A 144 7.73 -11.58 -12.55
CA ASP A 144 7.77 -12.81 -13.35
C ASP A 144 7.89 -14.10 -12.52
N LEU A 145 8.14 -13.98 -11.21
CA LEU A 145 8.22 -15.11 -10.28
C LEU A 145 6.87 -15.43 -9.62
N ILE A 146 5.79 -14.75 -10.04
CA ILE A 146 4.45 -14.92 -9.51
C ILE A 146 3.49 -15.23 -10.65
N SER A 147 2.77 -16.34 -10.53
CA SER A 147 1.73 -16.77 -11.47
C SER A 147 0.47 -17.11 -10.69
N ASP A 148 -0.67 -16.53 -11.09
CA ASP A 148 -1.97 -16.72 -10.44
C ASP A 148 -1.92 -16.54 -8.90
N GLY A 149 -1.18 -15.50 -8.46
CA GLY A 149 -1.02 -15.15 -7.05
C GLY A 149 -0.11 -16.09 -6.26
N SER A 150 0.58 -17.03 -6.92
CA SER A 150 1.48 -18.00 -6.27
C SER A 150 2.90 -17.90 -6.81
N PRO A 151 3.93 -18.14 -5.97
CA PRO A 151 5.32 -18.13 -6.41
C PRO A 151 5.63 -19.32 -7.32
N THR A 152 6.29 -19.07 -8.46
CA THR A 152 6.83 -20.12 -9.34
C THR A 152 8.10 -20.74 -8.76
N ASP A 153 8.91 -19.92 -8.11
CA ASP A 153 10.06 -20.31 -7.29
C ASP A 153 10.09 -19.45 -6.01
N LEU A 154 9.70 -20.07 -4.89
CA LEU A 154 9.60 -19.38 -3.60
C LEU A 154 10.97 -18.90 -3.09
N GLN A 155 12.03 -19.68 -3.28
CA GLN A 155 13.35 -19.33 -2.79
C GLN A 155 13.93 -18.16 -3.60
N GLN A 156 13.76 -18.20 -4.92
CA GLN A 156 14.16 -17.09 -5.78
C GLN A 156 13.34 -15.82 -5.49
N LEU A 157 12.04 -15.93 -5.21
CA LEU A 157 11.20 -14.81 -4.81
C LEU A 157 11.73 -14.14 -3.53
N ILE A 158 12.02 -14.93 -2.49
CA ILE A 158 12.55 -14.46 -1.21
C ILE A 158 13.89 -13.73 -1.42
N GLN A 159 14.81 -14.33 -2.19
CA GLN A 159 16.10 -13.70 -2.52
C GLN A 159 15.93 -12.37 -3.27
N CYS A 160 14.99 -12.29 -4.21
CA CYS A 160 14.67 -11.05 -4.92
C CYS A 160 14.15 -9.95 -3.97
N LYS A 161 13.29 -10.31 -3.01
CA LYS A 161 12.74 -9.38 -2.01
C LYS A 161 13.78 -8.91 -0.98
N GLN A 162 14.85 -9.66 -0.78
CA GLN A 162 15.97 -9.32 0.13
C GLN A 162 17.11 -8.56 -0.55
N ARG A 163 16.98 -8.18 -1.82
CA ARG A 163 17.99 -7.36 -2.50
C ARG A 163 18.16 -6.00 -1.80
N PRO A 164 19.34 -5.36 -1.93
CA PRO A 164 19.56 -4.03 -1.36
C PRO A 164 18.52 -3.02 -1.84
N PRO A 165 17.94 -2.19 -0.95
CA PRO A 165 16.91 -1.21 -1.31
C PRO A 165 17.35 -0.29 -2.46
N GLU A 166 18.62 0.10 -2.49
CA GLU A 166 19.20 0.98 -3.51
C GLU A 166 19.04 0.40 -4.92
N SER A 167 19.14 -0.93 -5.06
CA SER A 167 18.96 -1.61 -6.34
C SER A 167 17.53 -1.52 -6.85
N MET A 168 16.55 -1.53 -5.95
CA MET A 168 15.13 -1.43 -6.28
C MET A 168 14.69 0.01 -6.51
N THR A 169 15.28 0.96 -5.77
CA THR A 169 14.89 2.37 -5.77
C THR A 169 15.81 3.28 -6.58
N ALA A 170 16.73 2.73 -7.37
CA ALA A 170 17.58 3.50 -8.27
C ALA A 170 16.72 4.41 -9.16
N GLY A 171 17.06 5.70 -9.20
CA GLY A 171 16.36 6.75 -9.96
C GLY A 171 15.19 7.42 -9.23
N LEU A 172 14.77 6.94 -8.05
CA LEU A 172 13.65 7.53 -7.30
C LEU A 172 14.10 8.69 -6.41
N ASP A 173 13.16 9.54 -5.95
CA ASP A 173 13.47 10.65 -5.02
C ASP A 173 14.07 10.14 -3.69
N PRO A 174 15.06 10.83 -3.10
CA PRO A 174 15.68 10.42 -1.85
C PRO A 174 14.72 10.21 -0.67
N ALA A 175 13.58 10.91 -0.61
CA ALA A 175 12.57 10.67 0.43
C ALA A 175 11.95 9.28 0.33
N ILE A 176 11.74 8.80 -0.90
CA ILE A 176 11.19 7.47 -1.17
C ILE A 176 12.26 6.41 -0.93
N GLN A 177 13.50 6.63 -1.43
CA GLN A 177 14.62 5.72 -1.17
C GLN A 177 14.83 5.50 0.34
N ARG A 178 14.83 6.58 1.14
CA ARG A 178 14.95 6.48 2.60
C ARG A 178 13.80 5.71 3.25
N PHE A 179 12.57 5.89 2.78
CA PHE A 179 11.43 5.15 3.31
C PHE A 179 11.53 3.65 3.02
N VAL A 180 11.89 3.27 1.79
CA VAL A 180 12.07 1.85 1.41
C VAL A 180 13.23 1.24 2.18
N ALA A 181 14.37 1.93 2.26
CA ALA A 181 15.53 1.44 3.01
C ALA A 181 15.20 1.24 4.49
N TYR A 182 14.48 2.17 5.11
CA TYR A 182 13.98 2.03 6.47
C TYR A 182 13.07 0.81 6.62
N ALA A 183 12.05 0.69 5.77
CA ALA A 183 11.08 -0.40 5.85
C ALA A 183 11.74 -1.78 5.77
N LEU A 184 12.69 -1.96 4.85
CA LEU A 184 13.40 -3.22 4.66
C LEU A 184 14.47 -3.51 5.72
N ALA A 185 14.88 -2.50 6.47
CA ALA A 185 15.81 -2.64 7.60
C ALA A 185 15.10 -2.96 8.92
N LEU A 186 13.76 -2.89 8.97
CA LEU A 186 12.99 -3.20 10.18
C LEU A 186 13.17 -4.67 10.56
N PRO A 187 13.55 -4.97 11.81
CA PRO A 187 13.45 -6.32 12.35
C PRO A 187 12.01 -6.83 12.23
N PRO A 188 11.78 -8.12 11.98
CA PRO A 188 10.43 -8.63 11.91
C PRO A 188 9.69 -8.43 13.24
N SER A 189 10.35 -8.66 14.38
CA SER A 189 9.78 -8.46 15.72
C SER A 189 9.77 -6.99 16.20
N THR A 190 9.71 -6.00 15.31
CA THR A 190 9.76 -4.58 15.70
C THR A 190 8.53 -4.18 16.53
N PRO A 191 8.69 -3.71 17.77
CA PRO A 191 7.60 -3.16 18.59
C PRO A 191 7.00 -1.87 18.00
N PHE A 192 5.74 -1.55 18.35
CA PHE A 192 5.07 -0.34 17.86
C PHE A 192 5.87 0.95 18.07
N ASP A 193 6.40 1.15 19.28
CA ASP A 193 7.10 2.37 19.68
C ASP A 193 8.44 2.57 18.95
N GLU A 194 8.96 1.52 18.30
CA GLU A 194 10.18 1.56 17.51
C GLU A 194 9.93 1.89 16.04
N ILE A 195 8.68 1.86 15.57
CA ILE A 195 8.35 2.27 14.20
C ILE A 195 8.21 3.80 14.13
N ASP A 196 9.15 4.47 13.47
CA ASP A 196 9.15 5.93 13.29
C ASP A 196 8.18 6.39 12.17
N TYR A 197 6.89 6.23 12.41
CA TYR A 197 5.84 6.73 11.52
C TYR A 197 6.00 8.24 11.23
N GLN A 198 6.22 9.04 12.28
CA GLN A 198 6.10 10.50 12.19
C GLN A 198 7.19 11.12 11.33
N SER A 199 8.45 10.67 11.47
CA SER A 199 9.54 11.20 10.65
C SER A 199 9.33 10.88 9.17
N HIS A 200 8.92 9.65 8.85
CA HIS A 200 8.66 9.24 7.46
C HIS A 200 7.43 9.91 6.86
N ILE A 201 6.33 10.05 7.61
CA ILE A 201 5.16 10.84 7.20
C ILE A 201 5.58 12.28 6.88
N LYS A 202 6.35 12.92 7.76
CA LYS A 202 6.80 14.31 7.60
C LYS A 202 7.72 14.48 6.39
N ALA A 203 8.66 13.57 6.19
CA ALA A 203 9.59 13.59 5.06
C ALA A 203 8.86 13.44 3.71
N LEU A 204 7.98 12.44 3.60
CA LEU A 204 7.19 12.20 2.39
C LEU A 204 6.22 13.37 2.11
N ARG A 205 5.61 13.95 3.15
CA ARG A 205 4.74 15.13 3.00
C ARG A 205 5.49 16.34 2.47
N ARG A 206 6.70 16.61 2.99
CA ARG A 206 7.56 17.71 2.51
C ARG A 206 7.93 17.55 1.05
N TYR A 207 8.23 16.33 0.62
CA TYR A 207 8.47 16.05 -0.80
C TYR A 207 7.19 16.31 -1.60
N SER A 208 6.08 15.64 -1.26
CA SER A 208 4.81 15.76 -1.99
C SER A 208 4.30 17.19 -2.14
N ALA A 209 4.51 18.06 -1.15
CA ALA A 209 4.00 19.43 -1.11
C ALA A 209 4.59 20.36 -2.19
N ARG A 210 5.69 19.98 -2.86
CA ARG A 210 6.34 20.81 -3.88
C ARG A 210 5.53 20.93 -5.18
N GLU A 211 4.69 19.95 -5.53
CA GLU A 211 3.78 19.99 -6.69
C GLU A 211 2.29 19.79 -6.36
N PHE A 212 1.94 19.59 -5.08
CA PHE A 212 0.61 19.10 -4.68
C PHE A 212 -0.55 20.06 -5.01
N THR A 213 -0.30 21.35 -5.28
CA THR A 213 -1.36 22.33 -5.55
C THR A 213 -1.85 22.28 -7.00
N GLU A 214 -1.01 21.95 -7.98
CA GLU A 214 -1.41 21.92 -9.41
C GLU A 214 -1.82 20.52 -9.91
N ALA A 215 -1.15 19.46 -9.46
CA ALA A 215 -1.48 18.07 -9.82
C ALA A 215 -2.88 17.64 -9.31
N ARG A 216 -3.34 18.26 -8.21
CA ARG A 216 -4.68 18.08 -7.60
C ARG A 216 -5.83 18.24 -8.60
N LEU A 217 -5.70 19.11 -9.61
CA LEU A 217 -6.79 19.49 -10.51
C LEU A 217 -6.84 18.67 -11.81
N ARG A 218 -5.76 17.96 -12.17
CA ARG A 218 -5.66 17.25 -13.46
C ARG A 218 -5.81 15.74 -13.35
N VAL A 219 -5.24 15.11 -12.31
CA VAL A 219 -5.34 13.65 -12.10
C VAL A 219 -6.74 13.25 -11.63
N TRP A 220 -7.38 14.12 -10.84
CA TRP A 220 -8.58 13.78 -10.08
C TRP A 220 -9.87 14.45 -10.59
N LYS A 221 -9.90 14.91 -11.85
CA LYS A 221 -11.16 15.37 -12.44
C LYS A 221 -12.19 14.26 -12.22
N PRO A 222 -13.33 14.55 -11.56
CA PRO A 222 -14.31 13.53 -11.28
C PRO A 222 -14.72 12.91 -12.61
N LEU A 223 -14.46 11.60 -12.74
CA LEU A 223 -15.12 10.78 -13.75
C LEU A 223 -16.61 11.08 -13.59
N ARG A 224 -17.22 11.69 -14.62
CA ARG A 224 -18.68 11.75 -14.67
C ARG A 224 -19.15 10.29 -14.57
N PRO A 225 -20.08 9.96 -13.67
CA PRO A 225 -20.66 8.64 -13.67
C PRO A 225 -21.34 8.45 -15.05
N GLY A 226 -20.84 7.51 -15.84
CA GLY A 226 -21.46 7.13 -17.12
C GLY A 226 -20.75 7.64 -18.37
N VAL A 227 -19.60 7.04 -18.71
CA VAL A 227 -19.31 6.67 -20.10
C VAL A 227 -18.62 5.31 -20.07
N THR A 228 -19.38 4.24 -19.94
CA THR A 228 -18.96 2.94 -20.46
C THR A 228 -19.02 3.06 -21.98
N GLY A 229 -17.85 3.09 -22.62
CA GLY A 229 -17.74 3.02 -24.07
C GLY A 229 -18.42 1.77 -24.59
N LYS A 230 -19.21 1.94 -25.65
CA LYS A 230 -19.57 0.87 -26.58
C LYS A 230 -18.36 0.47 -27.41
#